data_AF-A0A6N2KEA2-F1
#
_entry.id   AF-A0A6N2KEA2-F1
#
_cell.length_a   1.000
_cell.length_b   1.000
_cell.length_c   1.000
_cell.angle_alpha   90.00
_cell.angle_beta   90.00
_cell.angle_gamma   90.00
#
_symmetry.space_group_name_H-M   'P 1'
#
loop_
_entity.id
_entity.type
_entity.pdbx_description
1 polymer ?
#
loop_
_entity_poly.entity_id
_entity_poly.type
_entity_poly.pdbx_seq_one_letter_code
_entity_poly.pdbx_strand_id
1 'polypeptide(L)'
;QPGNFERHWGLFYIDGQPKYALSLGTLNSNGLVPARGVAYLSQRWCVMSPSASLDDPQVASSVSYACARADCTSLGYGTSCGDLNAQGNISYAFNSYYQQNNQLESACLFPNNLSAVTSNDPSTGTCKFRIMIQSQTVTSGVEGGRWFSISSFVTFVGVFLSAFL
;
A
#
# COMPACT_ATOMS: atom_id res chain seq x y z
N GLN A 1 -10.71 -1.60 -26.83
CA GLN A 1 -10.09 -2.06 -25.56
C GLN A 1 -10.13 -0.89 -24.60
N PRO A 2 -10.53 -1.07 -23.33
CA PRO A 2 -10.45 0.02 -22.37
C PRO A 2 -8.97 0.39 -22.13
N GLY A 3 -8.65 1.69 -22.06
CA GLY A 3 -7.33 2.26 -21.86
C GLY A 3 -6.86 2.27 -20.39
N ASN A 4 -5.97 3.21 -20.05
CA ASN A 4 -5.34 3.29 -18.72
C ASN A 4 -6.21 3.99 -17.66
N PHE A 5 -7.33 4.61 -18.03
CA PHE A 5 -8.11 5.51 -17.17
C PHE A 5 -9.37 4.86 -16.59
N GLU A 6 -9.79 3.72 -17.11
CA GLU A 6 -11.05 3.06 -16.75
C GLU A 6 -11.10 2.59 -15.30
N ARG A 7 -9.94 2.20 -14.74
CA ARG A 7 -9.83 1.83 -13.32
C ARG A 7 -10.06 3.03 -12.39
N HIS A 8 -10.09 4.24 -12.92
CA HIS A 8 -10.18 5.49 -12.15
C HIS A 8 -11.55 6.16 -12.22
N TRP A 9 -12.51 5.64 -12.99
CA TRP A 9 -13.86 6.20 -13.20
C TRP A 9 -14.77 6.26 -11.95
N GLY A 10 -14.37 5.67 -10.84
CA GLY A 10 -15.14 5.74 -9.59
C GLY A 10 -15.15 7.12 -8.95
N LEU A 11 -16.16 7.39 -8.10
CA LEU A 11 -16.26 8.61 -7.29
C LEU A 11 -15.39 8.61 -6.03
N PHE A 12 -14.95 7.44 -5.60
CA PHE A 12 -14.16 7.24 -4.39
C PHE A 12 -12.80 6.61 -4.71
N TYR A 13 -11.82 6.85 -3.84
CA TYR A 13 -10.60 6.07 -3.76
C TYR A 13 -10.86 4.72 -3.09
N ILE A 14 -9.83 3.86 -3.04
CA ILE A 14 -9.94 2.51 -2.45
C ILE A 14 -10.28 2.52 -0.95
N ASP A 15 -9.98 3.62 -0.27
CA ASP A 15 -10.29 3.88 1.14
C ASP A 15 -11.65 4.57 1.32
N GLY A 16 -12.46 4.68 0.26
CA GLY A 16 -13.77 5.32 0.33
C GLY A 16 -13.71 6.83 0.52
N GLN A 17 -12.55 7.48 0.33
CA GLN A 17 -12.46 8.94 0.30
C GLN A 17 -12.97 9.50 -1.03
N PRO A 18 -13.77 10.57 -1.05
CA PRO A 18 -14.29 11.14 -2.29
C PRO A 18 -13.15 11.73 -3.14
N LYS A 19 -13.16 11.42 -4.43
CA LYS A 19 -12.20 11.92 -5.42
C LYS A 19 -12.51 13.33 -5.90
N TYR A 20 -13.79 13.68 -5.91
CA TYR A 20 -14.29 14.94 -6.46
C TYR A 20 -15.19 15.64 -5.44
N ALA A 21 -15.12 16.97 -5.42
CA ALA A 21 -16.07 17.81 -4.68
C ALA A 21 -17.41 17.84 -5.44
N LEU A 22 -18.16 16.73 -5.39
CA LEU A 22 -19.44 16.55 -6.06
C LEU A 22 -20.59 16.53 -5.05
N SER A 23 -21.71 17.16 -5.40
CA SER A 23 -23.00 17.06 -4.69
C SER A 23 -24.05 16.47 -5.63
N LEU A 24 -24.78 15.46 -5.17
CA LEU A 24 -25.74 14.71 -5.97
C LEU A 24 -27.16 15.30 -5.95
N GLY A 25 -27.30 16.61 -5.69
CA GLY A 25 -28.58 17.33 -5.75
C GLY A 25 -29.60 16.98 -4.67
N THR A 26 -29.24 16.13 -3.71
CA THR A 26 -30.06 15.85 -2.53
C THR A 26 -30.01 17.06 -1.60
N LEU A 27 -31.16 17.71 -1.46
CA LEU A 27 -31.36 18.88 -0.60
C LEU A 27 -30.91 18.50 0.82
N ASN A 28 -29.91 19.23 1.35
CA ASN A 28 -29.36 19.16 2.72
C ASN A 28 -28.17 18.21 2.99
N SER A 29 -27.52 17.62 1.98
CA SER A 29 -26.28 16.85 2.20
C SER A 29 -25.02 17.57 1.71
N ASN A 30 -24.03 17.71 2.60
CA ASN A 30 -22.70 18.30 2.37
C ASN A 30 -21.81 17.40 1.48
N GLY A 31 -22.21 17.16 0.24
CA GLY A 31 -21.43 16.40 -0.75
C GLY A 31 -21.33 14.89 -0.47
N LEU A 32 -20.39 14.23 -1.15
CA LEU A 32 -20.09 12.81 -0.96
C LEU A 32 -19.53 12.55 0.45
N VAL A 33 -20.08 11.56 1.16
CA VAL A 33 -19.65 11.19 2.52
C VAL A 33 -18.52 10.14 2.45
N PRO A 34 -17.38 10.34 3.14
CA PRO A 34 -16.30 9.37 3.15
C PRO A 34 -16.63 8.14 4.01
N ALA A 35 -16.00 7.01 3.69
CA ALA A 35 -16.03 5.83 4.55
C ALA A 35 -15.44 6.12 5.94
N ARG A 36 -16.00 5.49 6.98
CA ARG A 36 -15.55 5.63 8.38
C ARG A 36 -14.90 4.33 8.86
N GLY A 37 -13.97 4.44 9.81
CA GLY A 37 -13.33 3.27 10.42
C GLY A 37 -12.35 2.53 9.50
N VAL A 38 -11.81 3.21 8.49
CA VAL A 38 -10.82 2.62 7.57
C VAL A 38 -9.49 2.46 8.29
N ALA A 39 -9.07 1.22 8.49
CA ALA A 39 -7.74 0.89 9.00
C ALA A 39 -6.73 0.95 7.85
N TYR A 40 -5.64 1.68 8.04
CA TYR A 40 -4.53 1.74 7.09
C TYR A 40 -3.36 0.87 7.58
N LEU A 41 -2.48 0.50 6.66
CA LEU A 41 -1.16 -0.01 7.03
C LEU A 41 -0.33 1.07 7.74
N SER A 42 0.85 0.68 8.22
CA SER A 42 1.74 1.60 8.94
C SER A 42 2.13 2.80 8.07
N GLN A 43 2.38 3.95 8.68
CA GLN A 43 2.83 5.17 7.99
C GLN A 43 4.29 5.05 7.55
N ARG A 44 4.51 4.24 6.52
CA ARG A 44 5.81 3.95 5.93
C ARG A 44 5.66 3.90 4.42
N TRP A 45 6.68 4.39 3.72
CA TRP A 45 6.72 4.47 2.27
C TRP A 45 8.03 3.88 1.77
N CYS A 46 7.99 3.25 0.60
CA CYS A 46 9.20 2.86 -0.12
C CYS A 46 9.53 3.94 -1.15
N VAL A 47 10.68 4.58 -1.01
CA VAL A 47 11.13 5.67 -1.90
C VAL A 47 12.45 5.31 -2.56
N MET A 48 12.84 6.03 -3.61
CA MET A 48 14.19 5.94 -4.14
C MET A 48 15.17 6.39 -3.05
N SER A 49 16.20 5.58 -2.79
CA SER A 49 17.21 5.87 -1.77
C SER A 49 17.91 7.20 -2.08
N PRO A 50 18.11 8.09 -1.08
CA PRO A 50 18.85 9.33 -1.29
C PRO A 50 20.30 9.14 -1.73
N SER A 51 20.88 7.95 -1.47
CA SER A 51 22.25 7.60 -1.89
C SER A 51 22.30 6.92 -3.26
N ALA A 52 21.16 6.64 -3.90
CA ALA A 52 21.10 5.97 -5.19
C ALA A 52 21.33 6.97 -6.34
N SER A 53 22.01 6.52 -7.39
CA SER A 53 22.19 7.31 -8.61
C SER A 53 20.99 7.12 -9.54
N LEU A 54 20.54 8.21 -10.18
CA LEU A 54 19.55 8.16 -11.26
C LEU A 54 20.08 7.45 -12.52
N ASP A 55 21.41 7.41 -12.68
CA ASP A 55 22.09 6.79 -13.82
C ASP A 55 22.37 5.29 -13.59
N ASP A 56 21.93 4.72 -12.46
CA ASP A 56 22.10 3.29 -12.22
C ASP A 56 21.29 2.48 -13.27
N PRO A 57 21.93 1.52 -13.98
CA PRO A 57 21.29 0.78 -15.06
C PRO A 57 20.08 -0.06 -14.61
N GLN A 58 19.92 -0.31 -13.30
CA GLN A 58 18.79 -1.03 -12.72
C GLN A 58 17.57 -0.13 -12.45
N VAL A 59 17.67 1.20 -12.61
CA VAL A 59 16.53 2.11 -12.34
C VAL A 59 15.36 1.81 -13.25
N ALA A 60 15.58 1.76 -14.57
CA ALA A 60 14.51 1.58 -15.54
C ALA A 60 13.82 0.19 -15.40
N SER A 61 14.60 -0.87 -15.19
CA SER A 61 14.06 -2.22 -14.96
C SER A 61 13.28 -2.32 -13.65
N SER A 62 13.75 -1.67 -12.59
CA SER A 62 13.09 -1.63 -11.28
C SER A 62 11.75 -0.90 -11.32
N VAL A 63 11.71 0.27 -11.96
CA VAL A 63 10.45 1.04 -12.14
C VAL A 63 9.47 0.24 -13.00
N SER A 64 9.92 -0.35 -14.10
CA SER A 64 9.10 -1.20 -14.96
C SER A 64 8.54 -2.41 -14.19
N TYR A 65 9.38 -3.09 -13.41
CA TYR A 65 8.97 -4.22 -12.57
C TYR A 65 7.88 -3.83 -11.56
N ALA A 66 8.06 -2.68 -10.89
CA ALA A 66 7.11 -2.15 -9.92
C ALA A 66 5.77 -1.81 -10.58
N CYS A 67 5.79 -1.03 -11.67
CA CYS A 67 4.58 -0.60 -12.36
C CYS A 67 3.85 -1.72 -13.12
N ALA A 68 4.54 -2.79 -13.49
CA ALA A 68 3.89 -3.99 -14.04
C ALA A 68 3.07 -4.77 -13.00
N ARG A 69 3.31 -4.53 -11.71
CA ARG A 69 2.69 -5.23 -10.56
C ARG A 69 1.96 -4.27 -9.61
N ALA A 70 1.84 -3.01 -10.00
CA ALA A 70 1.26 -1.97 -9.19
C ALA A 70 0.52 -0.94 -10.07
N ASP A 71 -0.12 0.06 -9.44
CA ASP A 71 -0.80 1.14 -10.16
C ASP A 71 0.11 2.36 -10.19
N CYS A 72 0.69 2.62 -11.37
CA CYS A 72 1.49 3.81 -11.65
C CYS A 72 0.77 4.80 -12.57
N THR A 73 -0.54 4.64 -12.83
CA THR A 73 -1.27 5.48 -13.79
C THR A 73 -1.32 6.95 -13.39
N SER A 74 -1.20 7.24 -12.08
CA SER A 74 -1.06 8.60 -11.55
C SER A 74 0.26 9.30 -11.90
N LEU A 75 1.21 8.63 -12.56
CA LEU A 75 2.42 9.26 -13.12
C LEU A 75 2.22 9.76 -14.56
N GLY A 76 1.08 9.45 -15.19
CA GLY A 76 0.80 9.88 -16.55
C GLY A 76 0.74 11.39 -16.70
N TYR A 77 0.95 11.88 -17.92
CA TYR A 77 0.79 13.30 -18.22
C TYR A 77 -0.62 13.80 -17.88
N GLY A 78 -0.72 14.96 -17.21
CA GLY A 78 -2.00 15.56 -16.81
C GLY A 78 -2.70 14.86 -15.63
N THR A 79 -2.02 13.94 -14.93
CA THR A 79 -2.56 13.25 -13.76
C THR A 79 -2.00 13.84 -12.46
N SER A 80 -2.47 13.36 -11.30
CA SER A 80 -2.14 13.95 -9.98
C SER A 80 -0.66 13.93 -9.61
N CYS A 81 0.14 13.04 -10.18
CA CYS A 81 1.58 12.96 -9.94
C CYS A 81 2.40 13.12 -11.24
N GLY A 82 1.83 13.72 -12.28
CA GLY A 82 2.52 13.92 -13.56
C GLY A 82 3.68 14.92 -13.52
N ASP A 83 3.72 15.79 -12.51
CA ASP A 83 4.72 16.87 -12.37
C ASP A 83 5.86 16.53 -11.40
N LEU A 84 5.98 15.26 -10.97
CA LEU A 84 7.10 14.84 -10.12
C LEU A 84 8.42 14.85 -10.91
N ASN A 85 9.51 15.18 -10.22
CA ASN A 85 10.86 14.99 -10.76
C ASN A 85 11.19 13.49 -10.89
N ALA A 86 12.33 13.16 -11.52
CA ALA A 86 12.74 11.78 -11.76
C ALA A 86 12.75 10.92 -10.47
N GLN A 87 13.35 11.45 -9.39
CA GLN A 87 13.40 10.76 -8.10
C GLN A 87 11.99 10.53 -7.52
N GLY A 88 11.09 11.51 -7.64
CA GLY A 88 9.70 11.40 -7.23
C GLY A 88 8.94 10.34 -8.02
N ASN A 89 9.12 10.30 -9.35
CA ASN A 89 8.51 9.27 -10.21
C ASN A 89 8.94 7.86 -9.81
N ILE A 90 10.25 7.66 -9.59
CA ILE A 90 10.81 6.36 -9.15
C ILE A 90 10.25 6.00 -7.77
N SER A 91 10.24 6.96 -6.84
CA SER A 91 9.71 6.77 -5.49
C SER A 91 8.23 6.39 -5.51
N TYR A 92 7.43 7.01 -6.39
CA TYR A 92 6.01 6.70 -6.50
C TYR A 92 5.77 5.27 -6.99
N ALA A 93 6.53 4.84 -7.99
CA ALA A 93 6.48 3.47 -8.51
C ALA A 93 6.84 2.45 -7.41
N PHE A 94 7.94 2.70 -6.69
CA PHE A 94 8.38 1.83 -5.59
C PHE A 94 7.36 1.78 -4.46
N ASN A 95 6.79 2.92 -4.08
CA ASN A 95 5.74 2.96 -3.06
C ASN A 95 4.49 2.21 -3.51
N SER A 96 4.01 2.42 -4.74
CA SER A 96 2.81 1.72 -5.25
C SER A 96 2.97 0.20 -5.17
N TYR A 97 4.14 -0.32 -5.55
CA TYR A 97 4.46 -1.74 -5.41
C TYR A 97 4.58 -2.19 -3.95
N TYR A 98 5.30 -1.46 -3.11
CA TYR A 98 5.46 -1.75 -1.69
C TYR A 98 4.12 -1.86 -0.95
N GLN A 99 3.21 -0.92 -1.22
CA GLN A 99 1.91 -0.89 -0.56
C GLN A 99 0.98 -2.02 -1.05
N GLN A 100 1.01 -2.36 -2.34
CA GLN A 100 0.24 -3.50 -2.86
C GLN A 100 0.75 -4.85 -2.36
N ASN A 101 2.01 -4.90 -1.92
CA ASN A 101 2.62 -6.08 -1.30
C ASN A 101 2.61 -5.99 0.24
N ASN A 102 1.60 -5.34 0.83
CA ASN A 102 1.37 -5.26 2.28
C ASN A 102 2.59 -4.79 3.08
N GLN A 103 3.40 -3.89 2.52
CA GLN A 103 4.59 -3.35 3.17
C GLN A 103 5.63 -4.41 3.57
N LEU A 104 5.66 -5.56 2.88
CA LEU A 104 6.70 -6.57 3.07
C LEU A 104 8.08 -5.94 2.88
N GLU A 105 9.01 -6.26 3.78
CA GLU A 105 10.38 -5.73 3.71
C GLU A 105 11.01 -6.01 2.34
N SER A 106 10.81 -7.23 1.82
CA SER A 106 11.29 -7.63 0.49
C SER A 106 10.71 -6.83 -0.67
N ALA A 107 9.54 -6.21 -0.50
CA ALA A 107 8.90 -5.40 -1.54
C ALA A 107 9.54 -4.01 -1.69
N CYS A 108 10.40 -3.60 -0.75
CA CYS A 108 11.22 -2.39 -0.85
C CYS A 108 12.73 -2.70 -1.01
N LEU A 109 13.08 -3.91 -1.44
CA LEU A 109 14.46 -4.31 -1.74
C LEU A 109 14.69 -4.33 -3.24
N PHE A 110 14.83 -3.16 -3.85
CA PHE A 110 15.26 -3.05 -5.24
C PHE A 110 16.78 -3.23 -5.37
N PRO A 111 17.29 -3.69 -6.52
CA PRO A 111 18.72 -3.93 -6.74
C PRO A 111 19.59 -2.71 -6.38
N ASN A 112 20.88 -2.95 -6.08
CA ASN A 112 21.88 -1.90 -5.82
C ASN A 112 21.50 -0.88 -4.73
N ASN A 113 20.62 -1.24 -3.79
CA ASN A 113 20.08 -0.32 -2.77
C ASN A 113 19.39 0.91 -3.40
N LEU A 114 18.72 0.73 -4.53
CA LEU A 114 17.96 1.79 -5.22
C LEU A 114 16.80 2.33 -4.39
N SER A 115 16.32 1.58 -3.41
CA SER A 115 15.15 1.91 -2.60
C SER A 115 15.46 1.93 -1.11
N ALA A 116 14.68 2.71 -0.36
CA ALA A 116 14.73 2.74 1.10
C ALA A 116 13.32 2.96 1.67
N VAL A 117 13.05 2.36 2.83
CA VAL A 117 11.82 2.63 3.57
C VAL A 117 12.00 3.91 4.39
N THR A 118 11.01 4.79 4.35
CA THR A 118 10.96 6.04 5.11
C THR A 118 9.65 6.16 5.88
N SER A 119 9.69 6.86 7.01
CA SER A 119 8.50 7.31 7.76
C SER A 119 8.12 8.76 7.45
N ASN A 120 8.87 9.43 6.58
CA ASN A 120 8.56 10.78 6.12
C ASN A 120 7.66 10.70 4.88
N ASP A 121 6.47 11.31 4.94
CA ASP A 121 5.53 11.33 3.82
C ASP A 121 6.13 12.08 2.60
N PRO A 122 6.38 11.39 1.47
CA PRO A 122 6.96 12.00 0.27
C PRO A 122 5.91 12.71 -0.62
N SER A 123 4.64 12.79 -0.19
CA SER A 123 3.57 13.46 -0.94
C SER A 123 3.85 14.95 -1.15
N THR A 124 3.58 15.46 -2.36
CA THR A 124 3.79 16.87 -2.72
C THR A 124 2.60 17.42 -3.51
N GLY A 125 2.14 18.63 -3.17
CA GLY A 125 1.03 19.28 -3.86
C GLY A 125 -0.22 18.37 -3.98
N THR A 126 -0.62 18.11 -5.23
CA THR A 126 -1.73 17.23 -5.62
C THR A 126 -1.36 15.75 -5.64
N CYS A 127 -0.07 15.41 -5.64
CA CYS A 127 0.41 14.04 -5.64
C CYS A 127 0.41 13.46 -4.23
N LYS A 128 -0.36 12.38 -4.04
CA LYS A 128 -0.43 11.64 -2.77
C LYS A 128 0.19 10.26 -2.91
N PHE A 129 1.21 9.99 -2.10
CA PHE A 129 1.79 8.66 -1.93
C PHE A 129 0.91 7.90 -0.94
N ARG A 130 -0.07 7.18 -1.47
CA ARG A 130 -1.06 6.49 -0.64
C ARG A 130 -0.43 5.36 0.16
N ILE A 131 -0.99 5.12 1.34
CA ILE A 131 -0.81 3.90 2.12
C ILE A 131 -2.01 3.01 1.85
N MET A 132 -1.78 1.71 1.67
CA MET A 132 -2.88 0.77 1.43
C MET A 132 -3.69 0.54 2.71
N ILE A 133 -4.97 0.21 2.53
CA ILE A 133 -5.84 -0.19 3.63
C ILE A 133 -5.35 -1.52 4.19
N GLN A 134 -5.46 -1.69 5.51
CA GLN A 134 -5.24 -2.99 6.12
C GLN A 134 -6.38 -3.91 5.65
N SER A 135 -6.04 -4.94 4.88
CA SER A 135 -7.00 -5.99 4.58
C SER A 135 -7.35 -6.67 5.90
N GLN A 136 -8.54 -6.37 6.43
CA GLN A 136 -9.12 -7.13 7.52
C GLN A 136 -9.23 -8.55 6.99
N THR A 137 -8.45 -9.49 7.52
CA THR A 137 -8.94 -10.86 7.53
C THR A 137 -10.29 -10.77 8.21
N VAL A 138 -11.36 -10.97 7.45
CA VAL A 138 -12.68 -11.14 8.02
C VAL A 138 -12.61 -12.43 8.82
N THR A 139 -12.06 -12.39 10.03
CA THR A 139 -12.62 -13.16 11.11
C THR A 139 -13.99 -12.55 11.27
N SER A 140 -14.95 -13.09 10.51
CA SER A 140 -16.35 -12.91 10.75
C SER A 140 -16.51 -12.98 12.25
N GLY A 141 -16.89 -11.85 12.86
CA GLY A 141 -17.44 -11.85 14.19
C GLY A 141 -18.72 -12.66 14.14
N VAL A 142 -18.57 -13.98 14.23
CA VAL A 142 -19.63 -14.83 14.76
C VAL A 142 -19.64 -14.48 16.24
N GLU A 143 -20.53 -13.56 16.61
CA GLU A 143 -21.04 -13.52 17.96
C GLU A 143 -21.48 -14.94 18.34
N GLY A 144 -20.83 -15.52 19.34
CA GLY A 144 -21.27 -16.77 19.97
C GLY A 144 -20.55 -18.02 19.49
N GLY A 145 -19.37 -18.30 20.06
CA GLY A 145 -18.78 -19.63 20.04
C GLY A 145 -17.32 -19.62 20.43
N ARG A 146 -16.97 -20.23 21.57
CA ARG A 146 -15.59 -20.44 22.00
C ARG A 146 -14.84 -21.22 20.92
N TRP A 147 -13.81 -20.63 20.32
CA TRP A 147 -12.83 -21.35 19.50
C TRP A 147 -11.45 -21.21 20.13
N PHE A 148 -10.87 -22.35 20.47
CA PHE A 148 -9.56 -22.47 21.09
C PHE A 148 -8.49 -21.83 20.20
N SER A 149 -7.69 -20.96 20.79
CA SER A 149 -6.47 -20.46 20.19
C SER A 149 -5.51 -21.63 19.99
N ILE A 150 -5.32 -22.06 18.74
CA ILE A 150 -4.16 -22.90 18.35
C ILE A 150 -2.94 -21.98 18.32
N SER A 151 -2.52 -21.57 19.52
CA SER A 151 -1.20 -21.00 19.75
C SER A 151 -0.19 -22.13 19.71
N SER A 152 0.77 -22.01 18.78
CA SER A 152 1.99 -22.79 18.63
C SER A 152 2.40 -23.60 19.88
N PHE A 153 2.25 -24.92 19.83
CA PHE A 153 2.91 -25.83 20.78
C PHE A 153 4.36 -26.05 20.32
N VAL A 154 5.21 -25.05 20.57
CA VAL A 154 6.65 -25.24 20.64
C VAL A 154 6.97 -25.64 22.09
N THR A 155 7.61 -26.81 22.22
CA THR A 155 8.37 -27.32 23.39
C THR A 155 7.63 -27.53 24.72
N PHE A 156 7.36 -28.79 25.09
CA PHE A 156 7.82 -29.44 26.34
C PHE A 156 7.24 -30.88 26.46
N VAL A 157 7.91 -31.89 25.89
CA VAL A 157 7.77 -33.28 26.36
C VAL A 157 9.18 -33.82 26.59
N GLY A 158 9.77 -33.31 27.66
CA GLY A 158 11.02 -33.77 28.23
C GLY A 158 10.96 -33.44 29.71
N VAL A 159 10.13 -34.18 30.45
CA VAL A 159 10.16 -34.46 31.90
C VAL A 159 8.83 -35.16 32.24
N PHE A 160 8.81 -36.49 32.15
CA PHE A 160 7.98 -37.41 32.95
C PHE A 160 8.75 -38.74 32.97
N LEU A 161 9.72 -38.87 33.88
CA LEU A 161 9.63 -39.78 35.04
C LEU A 161 9.51 -41.24 34.58
N SER A 162 10.59 -42.00 34.40
CA SER A 162 11.31 -42.69 35.48
C SER A 162 10.46 -42.98 36.73
N ALA A 163 9.44 -43.83 36.60
CA ALA A 163 8.90 -44.62 37.72
C ALA A 163 7.79 -45.58 37.25
N PHE A 164 8.13 -46.60 36.46
CA PHE A 164 7.47 -47.90 36.57
C PHE A 164 8.51 -48.99 36.30
N LEU A 165 8.45 -49.98 37.17
CA LEU A 165 9.26 -51.19 37.28
C LEU A 165 9.30 -51.99 35.97
#